data_AF-F4B9E6-F1
#
_entry.id   AF-F4B9E6-F1
#
_cell.length_a   1.000
_cell.length_b   1.000
_cell.length_c   1.000
_cell.angle_alpha   90.00
_cell.angle_beta   90.00
_cell.angle_gamma   90.00
#
_symmetry.space_group_name_H-M   'P 1'
#
loop_
_entity.id
_entity.type
_entity.pdbx_description
1 polymer ?
#
loop_
_entity_poly.entity_id
_entity_poly.type
_entity_poly.pdbx_seq_one_letter_code
_entity_poly.pdbx_strand_id
1 'polypeptide(L)'
;MSNIAGEEKIINKERAIQFLSNYENLLKCTPGISKINNKEFSASVKVGPLNVEVQGTIVEHKVENNKVFDKIEVKGPGIIVTISTVVIVEDHKLSWEAEYELSGSLAKALESTITKQAKELTKQIISCSVSAINSSNNS
;
A
#
# COMPACT_ATOMS: atom_id res chain seq x y z
N MET A 1 8.78 0.43 15.38
CA MET A 1 7.96 1.27 14.48
C MET A 1 8.89 1.85 13.44
N SER A 2 8.61 1.59 12.16
CA SER A 2 9.41 2.10 11.05
C SER A 2 8.50 2.96 10.17
N ASN A 3 9.04 4.02 9.56
CA ASN A 3 8.35 4.78 8.53
C ASN A 3 9.21 4.96 7.28
N ILE A 4 8.56 5.26 6.17
CA ILE A 4 9.16 5.84 4.96
C ILE A 4 8.21 6.91 4.40
N ALA A 5 8.78 7.89 3.73
CA ALA A 5 8.03 8.92 3.05
C ALA A 5 8.65 9.22 1.69
N GLY A 6 7.89 9.85 0.81
CA GLY A 6 8.34 10.25 -0.51
C GLY A 6 7.42 11.25 -1.17
N GLU A 7 7.84 11.71 -2.34
CA GLU A 7 7.08 12.63 -3.19
C GLU A 7 7.16 12.18 -4.63
N GLU A 8 6.04 12.29 -5.35
CA GLU A 8 5.90 11.90 -6.75
C GLU A 8 5.22 13.02 -7.55
N LYS A 9 5.58 13.14 -8.82
CA LYS A 9 4.92 14.08 -9.73
C LYS A 9 3.63 13.48 -10.29
N ILE A 10 2.56 14.26 -10.27
CA ILE A 10 1.28 13.91 -10.88
C ILE A 10 0.84 14.99 -11.86
N ILE A 11 0.06 14.61 -12.86
CA ILE A 11 -0.39 15.54 -13.91
C ILE A 11 -1.53 16.42 -13.38
N ASN A 12 -2.49 15.83 -12.65
CA ASN A 12 -3.71 16.52 -12.23
C ASN A 12 -4.19 15.99 -10.87
N LYS A 13 -4.44 16.91 -9.93
CA LYS A 13 -4.93 16.65 -8.57
C LYS A 13 -6.29 15.95 -8.52
N GLU A 14 -7.27 16.41 -9.29
CA GLU A 14 -8.63 15.88 -9.25
C GLU A 14 -8.65 14.41 -9.67
N ARG A 15 -7.89 14.09 -10.72
CA ARG A 15 -7.69 12.73 -11.20
C ARG A 15 -6.93 11.85 -10.21
N ALA A 16 -5.90 12.39 -9.57
CA ALA A 16 -5.19 11.68 -8.51
C ALA A 16 -6.13 11.35 -7.34
N ILE A 17 -6.92 12.32 -6.87
CA ILE A 17 -7.92 12.08 -5.83
C ILE A 17 -8.98 11.08 -6.28
N GLN A 18 -9.51 11.20 -7.49
CA GLN A 18 -10.51 10.26 -8.02
C GLN A 18 -9.97 8.82 -8.06
N PHE A 19 -8.73 8.63 -8.52
CA PHE A 19 -8.09 7.32 -8.55
C PHE A 19 -7.88 6.77 -7.14
N LEU A 20 -7.31 7.58 -6.24
CA LEU A 20 -6.97 7.17 -4.88
C LEU A 20 -8.20 6.99 -4.00
N SER A 21 -9.34 7.61 -4.31
CA SER A 21 -10.60 7.47 -3.54
C SER A 21 -11.29 6.12 -3.71
N ASN A 22 -10.78 5.25 -4.60
CA ASN A 22 -11.28 3.91 -4.77
C ASN A 22 -10.24 2.90 -4.28
N TYR A 23 -10.50 2.28 -3.12
CA TYR A 23 -9.64 1.25 -2.55
C TYR A 23 -9.38 0.06 -3.49
N GLU A 24 -10.27 -0.22 -4.45
CA GLU A 24 -10.01 -1.27 -5.44
C GLU A 24 -8.80 -0.95 -6.31
N ASN A 25 -8.51 0.33 -6.54
CA ASN A 25 -7.32 0.73 -7.28
C ASN A 25 -6.03 0.48 -6.47
N LEU A 26 -6.07 0.68 -5.15
CA LEU A 26 -5.00 0.26 -4.25
C LEU A 26 -4.76 -1.25 -4.34
N LEU A 27 -5.83 -2.06 -4.33
CA LEU A 27 -5.72 -3.52 -4.50
C LEU A 27 -5.16 -3.89 -5.88
N LYS A 28 -5.61 -3.26 -6.96
CA LYS A 28 -5.08 -3.50 -8.32
C LYS A 28 -3.58 -3.21 -8.43
N CYS A 29 -3.09 -2.22 -7.69
CA CYS A 29 -1.67 -1.89 -7.63
C CYS A 29 -0.87 -2.70 -6.61
N THR A 30 -1.52 -3.56 -5.81
CA THR A 30 -0.85 -4.40 -4.82
C THR A 30 -0.31 -5.67 -5.50
N PRO A 31 1.01 -5.88 -5.54
CA PRO A 31 1.60 -7.03 -6.21
C PRO A 31 1.21 -8.36 -5.56
N GLY A 32 1.07 -9.40 -6.38
CA GLY A 32 0.92 -10.78 -5.91
C GLY A 32 -0.47 -11.13 -5.39
N ILE A 33 -1.47 -10.24 -5.47
CA ILE A 33 -2.86 -10.58 -5.15
C ILE A 33 -3.34 -11.71 -6.05
N SER A 34 -3.85 -12.78 -5.43
CA SER A 34 -4.42 -13.95 -6.11
C SER A 34 -5.93 -14.01 -5.99
N LYS A 35 -6.51 -13.43 -4.93
CA LYS A 35 -7.96 -13.41 -4.66
C LYS A 35 -8.34 -12.12 -3.96
N ILE A 36 -9.51 -11.58 -4.31
CA ILE A 36 -10.14 -10.43 -3.63
C ILE A 36 -11.57 -10.82 -3.28
N ASN A 37 -11.97 -10.54 -2.04
CA ASN A 37 -13.33 -10.63 -1.56
C ASN A 37 -13.64 -9.36 -0.74
N ASN A 38 -14.24 -8.35 -1.40
CA ASN A 38 -14.45 -7.02 -0.82
C ASN A 38 -13.14 -6.37 -0.33
N LYS A 39 -13.03 -6.14 0.98
CA LYS A 39 -11.85 -5.54 1.63
C LYS A 39 -10.80 -6.57 2.05
N GLU A 40 -11.07 -7.85 1.86
CA GLU A 40 -10.15 -8.93 2.15
C GLU A 40 -9.47 -9.41 0.86
N PHE A 41 -8.20 -9.76 0.95
CA PHE A 41 -7.44 -10.30 -0.17
C PHE A 41 -6.45 -11.37 0.27
N SER A 42 -6.10 -12.25 -0.66
CA SER A 42 -4.97 -13.17 -0.51
C SER A 42 -3.87 -12.75 -1.47
N ALA A 43 -2.62 -12.77 -1.02
CA ALA A 43 -1.48 -12.42 -1.84
C ALA A 43 -0.31 -13.39 -1.63
N SER A 44 0.45 -13.64 -2.69
CA SER A 44 1.73 -14.33 -2.63
C SER A 44 2.85 -13.30 -2.56
N VAL A 45 3.57 -13.29 -1.43
CA VAL A 45 4.63 -12.34 -1.16
C VAL A 45 5.96 -13.07 -1.04
N LYS A 46 6.98 -12.55 -1.73
CA LYS A 46 8.34 -13.04 -1.60
C LYS A 46 9.02 -12.40 -0.39
N VAL A 47 9.44 -13.21 0.57
CA VAL A 47 10.19 -12.78 1.77
C VAL A 47 11.53 -13.51 1.78
N GLY A 48 12.57 -12.83 1.29
CA GLY A 48 13.87 -13.47 1.06
C GLY A 48 13.77 -14.55 -0.03
N PRO A 49 14.25 -15.79 0.20
CA PRO A 49 14.11 -16.89 -0.77
C PRO A 49 12.74 -17.58 -0.73
N LEU A 50 11.87 -17.26 0.24
CA LEU A 50 10.59 -17.92 0.44
C LEU A 50 9.46 -17.15 -0.25
N ASN A 51 8.52 -17.88 -0.84
CA ASN A 51 7.22 -17.34 -1.23
C ASN A 51 6.21 -17.74 -0.16
N VAL A 52 5.48 -16.76 0.36
CA VAL A 52 4.54 -16.93 1.48
C VAL A 52 3.18 -16.42 1.03
N GLU A 53 2.14 -17.22 1.24
CA GLU A 53 0.77 -16.75 1.10
C GLU A 53 0.36 -15.99 2.37
N VAL A 54 -0.18 -14.78 2.16
CA VAL A 54 -0.65 -13.90 3.23
C VAL A 54 -2.10 -13.52 2.99
N GLN A 55 -2.79 -13.20 4.08
CA GLN A 55 -4.14 -12.66 4.05
C GLN A 55 -4.09 -11.20 4.44
N GLY A 56 -4.61 -10.33 3.59
CA GLY A 56 -4.71 -8.90 3.84
C GLY A 56 -6.14 -8.44 4.04
N THR A 57 -6.33 -7.41 4.85
CA THR A 57 -7.60 -6.73 5.05
C THR A 57 -7.38 -5.23 5.01
N ILE A 58 -8.15 -4.51 4.19
CA ILE A 58 -8.23 -3.05 4.25
C ILE A 58 -9.14 -2.70 5.44
N VAL A 59 -8.51 -2.34 6.55
CA VAL A 59 -9.18 -1.96 7.80
C VAL A 59 -9.78 -0.56 7.68
N GLU A 60 -9.05 0.36 7.06
CA GLU A 60 -9.49 1.73 6.82
C GLU A 60 -9.14 2.16 5.40
N HIS A 61 -10.07 2.88 4.78
CA HIS A 61 -9.88 3.64 3.56
C HIS A 61 -10.73 4.90 3.68
N LYS A 62 -10.09 6.05 3.83
CA LYS A 62 -10.78 7.31 4.15
C LYS A 62 -10.20 8.45 3.32
N VAL A 63 -11.09 9.23 2.72
CA VAL A 63 -10.73 10.40 1.94
C VAL A 63 -11.22 11.65 2.67
N GLU A 64 -10.32 12.59 2.94
CA GLU A 64 -10.63 13.88 3.54
C GLU A 64 -9.99 15.00 2.72
N ASN A 65 -10.81 15.74 1.98
CA ASN A 65 -10.36 16.80 1.08
C ASN A 65 -9.32 16.30 0.07
N ASN A 66 -8.05 16.63 0.30
CA ASN A 66 -6.93 16.25 -0.54
C ASN A 66 -6.03 15.18 0.09
N LYS A 67 -6.52 14.50 1.13
CA LYS A 67 -5.79 13.45 1.86
C LYS A 67 -6.52 12.12 1.73
N VAL A 68 -5.75 11.06 1.54
CA VAL A 68 -6.21 9.67 1.56
C VAL A 68 -5.47 8.94 2.66
N PHE A 69 -6.22 8.30 3.54
CA PHE A 69 -5.73 7.51 4.66
C PHE A 69 -6.08 6.05 4.41
N ASP A 70 -5.09 5.18 4.43
CA ASP A 70 -5.31 3.74 4.35
C ASP A 70 -4.70 3.05 5.57
N LYS A 71 -5.38 1.99 6.02
CA LYS A 71 -4.85 1.04 6.99
C LYS A 71 -5.07 -0.37 6.49
N ILE A 72 -3.98 -1.08 6.25
CA ILE A 72 -3.99 -2.47 5.79
C ILE A 72 -3.39 -3.35 6.89
N GLU A 73 -4.10 -4.40 7.27
CA GLU A 73 -3.56 -5.46 8.13
C GLU A 73 -3.24 -6.68 7.26
N VAL A 74 -2.01 -7.19 7.36
CA VAL A 74 -1.54 -8.36 6.62
C VAL A 74 -1.10 -9.44 7.60
N LYS A 75 -1.74 -10.60 7.53
CA LYS A 75 -1.47 -11.78 8.36
C LYS A 75 -0.70 -12.82 7.56
N GLY A 76 0.44 -13.22 8.09
CA GLY A 76 1.24 -14.35 7.62
C GLY A 76 1.56 -15.32 8.76
N PRO A 77 2.31 -16.40 8.48
CA PRO A 77 2.68 -17.39 9.50
C PRO A 77 3.43 -16.76 10.67
N GLY A 78 2.78 -16.69 11.83
CA GLY A 78 3.34 -16.17 13.09
C GLY A 78 3.59 -14.66 13.13
N ILE A 79 3.10 -13.89 12.15
CA ILE A 79 3.37 -12.46 11.99
C ILE A 79 2.14 -11.72 11.49
N ILE A 80 1.93 -10.52 12.04
CA ILE A 80 0.94 -9.56 11.57
C ILE A 80 1.68 -8.26 11.30
N VAL A 81 1.45 -7.68 10.11
CA VAL A 81 1.96 -6.37 9.71
C VAL A 81 0.78 -5.44 9.53
N THR A 82 0.79 -4.33 10.25
CA THR A 82 -0.13 -3.21 9.98
C THR A 82 0.63 -2.14 9.21
N ILE A 83 0.07 -1.73 8.08
CA ILE A 83 0.60 -0.68 7.21
C ILE A 83 -0.42 0.46 7.25
N SER A 84 0.00 1.61 7.76
CA SER A 84 -0.81 2.83 7.76
C SER A 84 -0.19 3.82 6.79
N THR A 85 -0.97 4.37 5.87
CA THR A 85 -0.50 5.36 4.89
C THR A 85 -1.30 6.63 4.94
N VAL A 86 -0.61 7.74 4.67
CA VAL A 86 -1.24 9.03 4.39
C VAL A 86 -0.69 9.52 3.07
N VAL A 87 -1.60 9.79 2.13
CA VAL A 87 -1.28 10.37 0.83
C VAL A 87 -1.91 11.75 0.75
N ILE A 88 -1.10 12.78 0.46
CA ILE A 88 -1.52 14.17 0.33
C ILE A 88 -1.34 14.57 -1.14
N VAL A 89 -2.42 15.03 -1.75
CA VAL A 89 -2.45 15.42 -3.16
C VAL A 89 -2.50 16.94 -3.29
N GLU A 90 -1.54 17.49 -4.02
CA GLU A 90 -1.44 18.89 -4.42
C GLU A 90 -1.54 18.98 -5.95
N ASP A 91 -1.54 20.18 -6.52
CA ASP A 91 -1.91 20.39 -7.93
C ASP A 91 -1.10 19.54 -8.92
N HIS A 92 0.21 19.39 -8.68
CA HIS A 92 1.12 18.59 -9.52
C HIS A 92 2.02 17.64 -8.72
N LYS A 93 1.68 17.40 -7.44
CA LYS A 93 2.51 16.61 -6.53
C LYS A 93 1.65 15.70 -5.66
N LEU A 94 2.17 14.51 -5.40
CA LEU A 94 1.65 13.57 -4.42
C LEU A 94 2.75 13.32 -3.40
N SER A 95 2.53 13.72 -2.15
CA SER A 95 3.42 13.39 -1.02
C SER A 95 2.79 12.25 -0.23
N TRP A 96 3.60 11.29 0.21
CA TRP A 96 3.11 10.11 0.91
C TRP A 96 4.00 9.75 2.08
N GLU A 97 3.38 9.21 3.13
CA GLU A 97 4.04 8.60 4.26
C GLU A 97 3.41 7.23 4.53
N ALA A 98 4.25 6.27 4.92
CA ALA A 98 3.84 4.93 5.30
C ALA A 98 4.53 4.51 6.60
N GLU A 99 3.73 4.07 7.55
CA GLU A 99 4.15 3.57 8.86
C GLU A 99 3.87 2.06 8.97
N TYR A 100 4.78 1.34 9.60
CA TYR A 100 4.74 -0.11 9.75
C TYR A 100 4.84 -0.52 11.20
N GLU A 101 3.87 -1.32 11.62
CA GLU A 101 3.83 -2.00 12.91
C GLU A 101 3.86 -3.51 12.70
N LEU A 102 4.75 -4.19 13.42
CA LEU A 102 4.86 -5.65 13.38
C LEU A 102 4.48 -6.23 14.74
N SER A 103 3.70 -7.31 14.71
CA SER A 103 3.35 -8.09 15.90
C SER A 103 3.32 -9.58 15.58
N GLY A 104 3.23 -10.42 16.61
CA GLY A 104 3.25 -11.88 16.50
C GLY A 104 4.53 -12.52 17.04
N SER A 105 4.52 -13.85 17.12
CA SER A 105 5.58 -14.64 17.76
C SER A 105 6.92 -14.57 17.02
N LEU A 106 6.90 -14.34 15.70
CA LEU A 106 8.11 -14.25 14.88
C LEU A 106 8.51 -12.81 14.52
N ALA A 107 7.75 -11.80 14.96
CA ALA A 107 7.93 -10.40 14.55
C ALA A 107 9.35 -9.89 14.83
N LYS A 108 9.87 -10.12 16.05
CA LYS A 108 11.20 -9.65 16.46
C LYS A 108 12.33 -10.32 15.67
N ALA A 109 12.17 -11.59 15.30
CA ALA A 109 13.20 -12.34 14.57
C ALA A 109 13.27 -11.93 13.09
N LEU A 110 12.15 -11.49 12.51
CA LEU A 110 12.01 -11.21 11.08
C LEU A 110 11.80 -9.71 10.77
N GLU A 111 11.91 -8.85 11.79
CA GLU A 111 11.60 -7.42 11.71
C GLU A 111 12.29 -6.74 10.53
N SER A 112 13.61 -6.91 10.40
CA SER A 112 14.40 -6.29 9.33
C SER A 112 13.96 -6.75 7.93
N THR A 113 13.79 -8.06 7.75
CA THR A 113 13.42 -8.65 6.45
C THR A 113 12.04 -8.20 6.02
N ILE A 114 11.06 -8.24 6.94
CA ILE A 114 9.67 -7.90 6.65
C ILE A 114 9.52 -6.41 6.45
N THR A 115 10.16 -5.59 7.30
CA THR A 115 10.16 -4.15 7.14
C THR A 115 10.75 -3.75 5.79
N LYS A 116 11.86 -4.38 5.37
CA LYS A 116 12.43 -4.14 4.04
C LYS A 116 11.45 -4.50 2.93
N GLN A 117 10.81 -5.67 3.02
CA GLN A 117 9.86 -6.12 2.00
C GLN A 117 8.62 -5.21 1.92
N ALA A 118 8.06 -4.81 3.07
CA ALA A 118 6.90 -3.93 3.15
C ALA A 118 7.20 -2.55 2.57
N LYS A 119 8.39 -2.00 2.82
CA LYS A 119 8.87 -0.74 2.22
C LYS A 119 8.97 -0.84 0.70
N GLU A 120 9.52 -1.94 0.17
CA GLU A 120 9.64 -2.14 -1.27
C GLU A 120 8.27 -2.32 -1.95
N LEU A 121 7.34 -3.05 -1.32
CA LEU A 121 5.98 -3.18 -1.83
C LEU A 121 5.24 -1.84 -1.85
N THR A 122 5.39 -1.03 -0.81
CA THR A 122 4.77 0.29 -0.76
C THR A 122 5.25 1.20 -1.90
N LYS A 123 6.55 1.20 -2.19
CA LYS A 123 7.09 1.95 -3.35
C LYS A 123 6.50 1.44 -4.68
N GLN A 124 6.34 0.12 -4.84
CA GLN A 124 5.74 -0.45 -6.05
C GLN A 124 4.27 -0.04 -6.21
N ILE A 125 3.49 -0.08 -5.11
CA ILE A 125 2.09 0.34 -5.09
C ILE A 125 1.96 1.82 -5.47
N ILE A 126 2.79 2.68 -4.87
CA ILE A 126 2.81 4.12 -5.18
C ILE A 126 3.19 4.35 -6.65
N SER A 127 4.25 3.68 -7.13
CA SER A 127 4.69 3.81 -8.53
C SER A 127 3.62 3.36 -9.53
N CYS A 128 2.93 2.24 -9.26
CA CYS A 128 1.79 1.78 -10.04
C CYS A 128 0.64 2.82 -10.02
N SER A 129 0.32 3.35 -8.84
CA SER A 129 -0.76 4.31 -8.66
C SER A 129 -0.47 5.60 -9.44
N VAL A 130 0.72 6.16 -9.31
CA VAL A 130 1.15 7.37 -10.04
C VAL A 130 1.15 7.12 -11.55
N SER A 131 1.61 5.95 -12.00
CA SER A 131 1.57 5.59 -13.41
C SER A 131 0.14 5.54 -13.92
N ALA A 132 -0.77 4.87 -13.21
CA ALA A 132 -2.19 4.82 -13.58
C ALA A 132 -2.84 6.21 -13.58
N ILE A 133 -2.57 7.02 -12.56
CA ILE A 133 -3.01 8.42 -12.46
C ILE A 133 -2.52 9.22 -13.66
N ASN A 134 -1.32 8.98 -14.17
CA ASN A 134 -0.76 9.74 -15.29
C ASN A 134 -1.15 9.16 -16.68
N SER A 135 -1.47 7.88 -16.79
CA SER A 135 -1.68 7.18 -18.08
C SER A 135 -3.08 7.22 -18.71
N SER A 136 -4.18 7.43 -17.96
CA SER A 136 -5.56 7.62 -18.46
C SER A 136 -5.81 8.84 -19.39
N ASN A 137 -4.85 9.24 -20.23
CA ASN A 137 -4.98 10.30 -21.24
C ASN A 137 -5.42 9.79 -22.63
N ASN A 138 -6.18 8.70 -22.70
CA ASN A 138 -6.84 8.28 -23.94
C ASN A 138 -8.32 8.02 -23.64
N SER A 139 -9.12 9.09 -23.71
CA SER A 139 -10.55 9.01 -24.06
C SER A 139 -10.68 9.01 -25.57
#